data_AF-A0A1E9BIU7-F1
#
_entry.id   AF-A0A1E9BIU7-F1
#
_cell.length_a   1.000
_cell.length_b   1.000
_cell.length_c   1.000
_cell.angle_alpha   90.00
_cell.angle_beta   90.00
_cell.angle_gamma   90.00
#
_symmetry.space_group_name_H-M   'P 1'
#
loop_
_entity.id
_entity.type
_entity.pdbx_description
1 polymer ?
#
loop_
_entity_poly.entity_id
_entity_poly.type
_entity_poly.pdbx_seq_one_letter_code
_entity_poly.pdbx_strand_id
1 'polypeptide(L)' 'MKRKLMFFMTFLFVGIGLVTAQTSRVTGVVTAEEDGLPVVGASVLVSGTTLGTITDIDGKFTITNVPSSSKTY' A
#
# COMPACT_ATOMS: atom_id res chain seq x y z
N MET A 1 37.35 -17.46 21.55
CA MET A 1 36.59 -16.20 21.33
C MET A 1 36.21 -15.97 19.86
N LYS A 2 37.12 -16.24 18.90
CA LYS A 2 36.89 -16.09 17.46
C LYS A 2 35.66 -16.83 16.90
N ARG A 3 35.39 -18.06 17.39
CA ARG A 3 34.22 -18.87 16.96
C ARG A 3 32.87 -18.29 17.39
N LYS A 4 32.80 -17.73 18.61
CA LYS A 4 31.58 -17.04 19.10
C LYS A 4 31.34 -15.74 18.34
N LEU A 5 32.42 -15.03 17.99
CA LEU A 5 32.37 -13.81 17.18
C LEU A 5 31.90 -14.11 15.74
N MET A 6 32.34 -15.21 15.14
CA MET A 6 31.86 -15.65 13.82
C MET A 6 30.35 -15.93 13.83
N PHE A 7 29.84 -16.69 14.82
CA PHE A 7 28.40 -16.93 14.93
C PHE A 7 27.59 -15.65 15.13
N PHE A 8 28.10 -14.71 15.93
CA PHE A 8 27.48 -13.40 16.13
C PHE A 8 27.42 -12.58 14.84
N MET A 9 28.49 -12.57 14.04
CA MET A 9 28.52 -11.92 12.73
C MET A 9 27.53 -12.54 11.76
N THR A 10 27.48 -13.88 11.66
CA THR A 10 26.50 -14.55 10.79
C THR A 10 25.06 -14.20 11.19
N PHE A 11 24.77 -14.14 12.49
CA PHE A 11 23.43 -13.79 12.98
C PHE A 11 23.05 -12.33 12.68
N LEU A 12 24.02 -11.41 12.73
CA LEU A 12 23.81 -10.00 12.39
C LEU A 12 23.46 -9.80 10.90
N PHE A 13 24.12 -10.54 10.00
CA PHE A 13 23.85 -10.44 8.56
C PHE A 13 22.49 -11.00 8.14
N VAL A 14 21.96 -12.01 8.85
CA VAL A 14 20.64 -12.58 8.57
C VAL A 14 19.50 -11.63 8.96
N GLY A 15 19.69 -10.79 10.00
CA GLY A 15 18.65 -9.88 10.48
C GLY A 15 18.34 -8.68 9.56
N ILE A 16 19.27 -8.29 8.69
CA ILE A 16 19.12 -7.11 7.82
C ILE A 16 18.25 -7.42 6.58
N GLY A 17 18.17 -8.69 6.16
CA GLY A 17 17.47 -9.09 4.93
C GLY A 17 15.94 -9.14 5.00
N LEU A 18 15.33 -8.89 6.16
CA LEU A 18 13.89 -9.06 6.38
C LEU A 18 13.08 -7.76 6.27
N VAL A 19 13.70 -6.62 5.93
CA VAL A 19 12.98 -5.36 5.73
C VAL A 19 12.41 -5.31 4.31
N THR A 20 11.28 -5.99 4.09
CA THR A 20 10.47 -5.78 2.89
C THR A 20 9.44 -4.68 3.18
N ALA A 21 9.56 -3.54 2.52
CA ALA A 21 8.50 -2.54 2.50
C ALA A 21 7.33 -3.10 1.67
N GLN A 22 6.33 -3.68 2.34
CA GLN A 22 5.14 -4.20 1.66
C GLN A 22 4.33 -3.03 1.09
N THR A 23 4.49 -2.79 -0.20
CA THR A 23 3.64 -1.90 -0.99
C THR A 23 2.40 -2.67 -1.43
N SER A 24 1.24 -2.32 -0.87
CA SER A 24 -0.03 -2.92 -1.29
C SER A 24 -0.61 -2.16 -2.48
N ARG A 25 -1.27 -2.90 -3.39
CA ARG A 25 -2.10 -2.33 -4.45
C ARG A 25 -3.56 -2.36 -3.99
N VAL A 26 -4.23 -1.22 -4.04
CA VAL A 26 -5.66 -1.10 -3.73
C VAL A 26 -6.40 -0.78 -5.01
N THR A 27 -7.47 -1.52 -5.27
CA THR A 27 -8.36 -1.32 -6.41
C THR A 27 -9.81 -1.36 -5.95
N GLY A 28 -10.67 -0.58 -6.56
CA GLY A 28 -12.10 -0.56 -6.24
C GLY A 28 -12.91 0.17 -7.29
N VAL A 29 -14.21 0.29 -7.03
CA VAL A 29 -15.18 1.04 -7.84
C VAL A 29 -15.89 2.02 -6.93
N VAL A 30 -16.02 3.27 -7.35
CA VAL A 30 -16.81 4.28 -6.64
C VAL A 30 -18.19 4.35 -7.29
N THR A 31 -19.23 4.17 -6.48
CA THR A 31 -20.63 4.22 -6.92
C THR A 31 -21.40 5.25 -6.10
N ALA A 32 -22.35 5.94 -6.72
CA ALA A 32 -23.24 6.87 -6.05
C ALA A 32 -24.25 6.11 -5.18
N GLU A 33 -24.59 6.68 -4.01
CA GLU A 33 -25.52 6.05 -3.05
C GLU A 33 -26.97 6.08 -3.56
N GLU A 34 -27.35 7.12 -4.30
CA GLU A 34 -28.74 7.32 -4.74
C GLU A 34 -29.21 6.31 -5.80
N ASP A 35 -28.33 5.95 -6.75
CA ASP A 35 -28.69 5.18 -7.95
C ASP A 35 -27.76 3.99 -8.22
N GLY A 36 -26.68 3.83 -7.44
CA GLY A 36 -25.69 2.78 -7.63
C GLY A 36 -24.85 2.94 -8.90
N LEU A 37 -24.92 4.07 -9.60
CA LEU A 37 -24.17 4.30 -10.82
C LEU A 37 -22.69 4.63 -10.52
N PRO A 38 -21.76 4.28 -11.43
CA PRO A 38 -20.36 4.61 -11.25
C PRO A 38 -20.11 6.12 -11.22
N VAL A 39 -19.28 6.58 -10.29
CA VAL A 39 -18.89 7.99 -10.19
C VAL A 39 -17.61 8.21 -10.98
N VAL A 40 -17.73 8.93 -12.08
CA VAL A 40 -16.59 9.32 -12.93
C VAL A 40 -15.94 10.59 -12.39
N GLY A 41 -14.61 10.62 -12.34
CA GLY A 41 -13.87 11.82 -11.89
C GLY A 41 -13.85 12.02 -10.37
N ALA A 42 -14.22 11.02 -9.59
CA ALA A 42 -14.10 11.08 -8.13
C ALA A 42 -12.63 11.03 -7.71
N SER A 43 -12.27 11.87 -6.74
CA SER A 43 -10.93 11.89 -6.14
C SER A 43 -10.86 10.89 -4.99
N VAL A 44 -9.97 9.90 -5.10
CA VAL A 44 -9.71 8.89 -4.07
C VAL A 44 -8.35 9.16 -3.44
N LEU A 45 -8.30 9.35 -2.12
CA LEU A 45 -7.06 9.66 -1.38
C LEU A 45 -6.81 8.62 -0.29
N VAL A 46 -5.57 8.16 -0.16
CA VAL A 46 -5.15 7.27 0.92
C VAL A 46 -4.85 8.09 2.17
N SER A 47 -5.51 7.76 3.29
CA SER A 47 -5.40 8.51 4.53
C SER A 47 -3.96 8.64 5.02
N GLY A 48 -3.57 9.86 5.40
CA GLY A 48 -2.23 10.10 5.96
C GLY A 48 -1.10 10.06 4.94
N THR A 49 -1.43 10.02 3.64
CA THR A 49 -0.46 10.08 2.55
C THR A 49 -0.87 11.14 1.54
N THR A 50 0.04 11.46 0.60
CA THR A 50 -0.28 12.27 -0.59
C THR A 50 -0.64 11.40 -1.79
N LEU A 51 -0.87 10.09 -1.60
CA LEU A 51 -1.23 9.16 -2.66
C LEU A 51 -2.73 9.25 -2.92
N GLY A 52 -3.08 9.68 -4.13
CA GLY A 52 -4.44 9.69 -4.59
C GLY A 52 -4.53 9.39 -6.07
N THR A 53 -5.74 9.11 -6.53
CA THR A 53 -6.05 8.85 -7.94
C THR A 53 -7.46 9.36 -8.26
N ILE A 54 -7.79 9.41 -9.54
CA ILE A 54 -9.10 9.81 -10.03
C ILE A 54 -9.76 8.59 -10.66
N THR A 55 -11.06 8.40 -10.42
CA THR A 55 -11.82 7.29 -11.02
C THR A 55 -11.98 7.46 -12.54
N ASP A 56 -11.97 6.33 -13.25
CA ASP A 56 -12.21 6.29 -14.69
C ASP A 56 -13.71 6.34 -15.05
N ILE A 57 -14.04 6.12 -16.33
CA ILE A 57 -15.42 6.16 -16.85
C ILE A 57 -16.33 5.06 -16.29
N ASP A 58 -15.73 3.98 -15.78
CA ASP A 58 -16.44 2.89 -15.10
C ASP A 58 -16.45 3.08 -13.57
N GLY A 59 -16.01 4.24 -13.07
CA GLY A 59 -15.85 4.51 -11.64
C GLY A 59 -14.71 3.72 -10.98
N LYS A 60 -13.87 3.02 -11.75
CA LYS A 60 -12.77 2.20 -11.21
C LYS A 60 -11.59 3.07 -10.83
N PHE A 61 -10.89 2.65 -9.80
CA PHE A 61 -9.63 3.26 -9.39
C PHE A 61 -8.57 2.21 -9.05
N THR A 62 -7.31 2.61 -9.19
CA THR A 62 -6.15 1.85 -8.73
C THR A 62 -5.18 2.80 -8.06
N ILE A 63 -4.77 2.45 -6.83
CA ILE A 63 -3.67 3.12 -6.12
C ILE A 63 -2.60 2.09 -5.83
N THR A 64 -1.37 2.39 -6.26
CA THR A 64 -0.18 1.58 -5.99
C THR A 64 0.62 2.20 -4.84
N ASN A 65 1.49 1.40 -4.21
CA ASN A 65 2.34 1.84 -3.10
C ASN A 65 1.58 2.30 -1.85
N VAL A 66 0.40 1.72 -1.59
CA VAL A 66 -0.35 2.01 -0.37
C VAL A 66 0.40 1.42 0.84
N PRO A 67 0.74 2.22 1.86
CA PRO A 67 1.34 1.70 3.09
C PRO A 67 0.37 0.77 3.81
N SER A 68 0.86 -0.36 4.33
CA SER A 68 0.03 -1.38 5.00
C SER A 68 -0.76 -0.89 6.21
N SER A 69 -0.44 0.28 6.76
CA SER A 69 -1.13 0.93 7.88
C SER A 69 -2.25 1.90 7.48
N SER A 70 -2.46 2.14 6.19
CA SER A 70 -3.37 3.20 5.71
C SER A 70 -4.75 2.64 5.36
N LYS A 71 -5.81 3.31 5.84
CA LYS A 71 -7.18 3.10 5.37
C LYS A 71 -7.41 3.98 4.12
N THR A 72 -8.28 3.54 3.23
CA THR A 72 -8.76 4.37 2.09
C THR A 72 -10.21 4.70 2.37
N TYR A 73 -10.62 5.96 2.18
CA TYR A 73 -12.00 6.43 2.32
C TYR A 73 -12.44 7.21 1.09
#